data_AF-A0A1G0J8V7-F1
#
_entry.id   AF-A0A1G0J8V7-F1
#
_cell.length_a   1.000
_cell.length_b   1.000
_cell.length_c   1.000
_cell.angle_alpha   90.00
_cell.angle_beta   90.00
_cell.angle_gamma   90.00
#
_symmetry.space_group_name_H-M   'P 1'
#
loop_
_entity.id
_entity.type
_entity.pdbx_description
1 polymer ?
#
loop_
_entity_poly.entity_id
_entity_poly.type
_entity_poly.pdbx_seq_one_letter_code
_entity_poly.pdbx_strand_id
1 'polypeptide(L)'
;MIYHTPGGGEDVRVDYSVTGVGLTLARNEPVLSEEELFEIRVANAGFFERLSIAPPWGETPWVDVILLSILLGFVLAAFLSKNSSIRWITLAITLFYLGFHKDGFLSVSHITSMLKQGPGVFTSNLPTLMIVSFTVITTLIWGRVFCSSLCPFGALQDFITRFTPKRLKFQMPQAIHDRALYIKYGILALILTLALTSPEISIFQYFEPFGTVFFFSRSPVLWAILIAILLACVVVERFYCRYVCPLGAALGVMSLLSPLRIKRVPQCTLCKVCESACPTGAIRREKIDFKECVRCDVCETKLIKLAGTCRHPMEEITRRQRDKQAIPVVNLTPPVSA
;
A
#
# COMPACT_ATOMS: atom_id res chain seq x y z
N MET A 1 -32.25 31.52 -47.53
CA MET A 1 -32.12 32.96 -47.17
C MET A 1 -31.87 33.71 -48.46
N ILE A 2 -32.45 34.90 -48.65
CA ILE A 2 -32.14 35.75 -49.78
C ILE A 2 -30.95 36.61 -49.36
N TYR A 3 -29.79 36.39 -49.98
CA TYR A 3 -28.60 37.20 -49.70
C TYR A 3 -28.59 38.35 -50.71
N HIS A 4 -28.80 39.57 -50.22
CA HIS A 4 -28.70 40.76 -51.06
C HIS A 4 -27.23 41.16 -51.16
N THR A 5 -26.64 41.01 -52.34
CA THR A 5 -25.25 41.42 -52.57
C THR A 5 -25.14 42.95 -52.52
N PRO A 6 -24.16 43.52 -51.80
CA PRO A 6 -23.98 44.97 -51.78
C PRO A 6 -23.53 45.44 -53.17
N GLY A 7 -24.42 46.10 -53.91
CA GLY A 7 -24.11 46.79 -55.17
C GLY A 7 -24.52 46.11 -56.48
N GLY A 8 -25.30 45.03 -56.47
CA GLY A 8 -25.82 44.38 -57.68
C GLY A 8 -27.28 43.94 -57.51
N GLY A 9 -28.14 44.32 -58.46
CA GLY A 9 -29.61 44.18 -58.41
C GLY A 9 -30.17 42.77 -58.70
N GLU A 10 -29.39 41.72 -58.47
CA GLU A 10 -29.84 40.34 -58.63
C GLU A 10 -29.86 39.63 -57.27
N ASP A 11 -31.05 39.26 -56.82
CA ASP A 11 -31.25 38.48 -55.62
C ASP A 11 -30.82 37.04 -55.87
N VAL A 12 -29.63 36.67 -55.38
CA VAL A 12 -29.13 35.30 -55.49
C VAL A 12 -29.83 34.44 -54.43
N ARG A 13 -30.72 33.56 -54.91
CA ARG A 13 -31.41 32.58 -54.06
C ARG A 13 -30.50 31.38 -53.83
N VAL A 14 -29.91 31.31 -52.63
CA VAL A 14 -29.10 30.16 -52.22
C VAL A 14 -30.00 29.17 -51.49
N ASP A 15 -30.28 28.05 -52.14
CA ASP A 15 -30.91 26.89 -51.52
C ASP A 15 -29.82 26.10 -50.77
N TYR A 16 -29.93 26.07 -49.45
CA TYR A 16 -29.08 25.25 -48.60
C TYR A 16 -29.95 24.25 -47.85
N SER A 17 -29.53 22.99 -47.83
CA SER A 17 -30.11 21.97 -46.96
C SER A 17 -29.32 21.92 -45.67
N VAL A 18 -29.95 22.24 -44.54
CA VAL A 18 -29.34 22.00 -43.23
C VAL A 18 -29.44 20.50 -42.97
N THR A 19 -28.32 19.81 -42.77
CA THR A 19 -28.26 18.37 -42.45
C THR A 19 -27.47 18.14 -41.17
N GLY A 20 -27.76 17.07 -40.44
CA GLY A 20 -27.06 16.73 -39.19
C GLY A 20 -27.41 17.68 -38.04
N VAL A 21 -26.40 18.06 -37.24
CA VAL A 21 -26.55 18.85 -35.99
C VAL A 21 -27.26 20.19 -36.21
N GLY A 22 -27.03 20.85 -37.34
CA GLY A 22 -27.69 22.12 -37.63
C GLY A 22 -29.21 21.98 -37.82
N LEU A 23 -29.67 20.83 -38.35
CA LEU A 23 -31.10 20.59 -38.60
C LEU A 23 -31.82 20.22 -37.30
N THR A 24 -31.19 19.40 -36.45
CA THR A 24 -31.73 19.04 -35.12
C THR A 24 -31.84 20.28 -34.24
N LEU A 25 -30.83 21.16 -34.22
CA LEU A 25 -30.90 22.44 -33.51
C LEU A 25 -32.01 23.35 -34.07
N ALA A 26 -32.16 23.44 -35.39
CA ALA A 26 -33.22 24.23 -36.02
C ALA A 26 -34.64 23.69 -35.74
N ARG A 27 -34.77 22.38 -35.52
CA ARG A 27 -36.02 21.71 -35.12
C ARG A 27 -36.26 21.69 -33.61
N ASN A 28 -35.33 22.25 -32.83
CA ASN A 28 -35.34 22.21 -31.37
C ASN A 28 -35.42 20.78 -30.80
N GLU A 29 -34.86 19.82 -31.55
CA GLU A 29 -34.71 18.42 -31.15
C GLU A 29 -33.40 18.26 -30.36
N PRO A 30 -33.36 17.42 -29.31
CA PRO A 30 -32.14 17.19 -28.55
C PRO A 30 -31.06 16.57 -29.45
N VAL A 31 -29.89 17.21 -29.50
CA VAL A 31 -28.76 16.79 -30.34
C VAL A 31 -28.10 15.51 -29.83
N LEU A 32 -28.14 15.32 -28.51
CA LEU A 32 -27.61 14.15 -27.81
C LEU A 32 -28.76 13.43 -27.14
N SER A 33 -28.72 12.10 -27.13
CA SER A 33 -29.66 11.30 -26.33
C SER A 33 -29.44 11.55 -24.83
N GLU A 34 -30.46 11.29 -24.01
CA GLU A 34 -30.34 11.35 -22.55
C GLU A 34 -29.22 10.43 -22.01
N GLU A 35 -28.96 9.32 -22.70
CA GLU A 35 -27.88 8.38 -22.38
C GLU A 35 -26.50 9.01 -22.65
N GLU A 36 -26.32 9.65 -23.81
CA GLU A 36 -25.07 10.36 -24.15
C GLU A 36 -24.80 11.56 -23.23
N LEU A 37 -25.86 12.30 -22.87
CA LEU A 37 -25.77 13.39 -21.90
C LEU A 37 -25.40 12.88 -20.51
N PHE A 38 -25.93 11.74 -20.09
CA PHE A 38 -25.57 11.09 -18.84
C PHE A 38 -24.11 10.62 -18.85
N GLU A 39 -23.63 9.99 -19.93
CA GLU A 39 -22.23 9.57 -20.07
C GLU A 39 -21.27 10.75 -20.01
N ILE A 40 -21.57 11.84 -20.72
CA ILE A 40 -20.75 13.07 -20.69
C ILE A 40 -20.77 13.70 -19.30
N ARG A 41 -21.93 13.70 -18.60
CA ARG A 41 -22.03 14.20 -17.23
C ARG A 41 -21.21 13.35 -16.28
N VAL A 42 -21.27 12.01 -16.38
CA VAL A 42 -20.45 11.10 -15.57
C VAL A 42 -18.96 11.24 -15.89
N ALA A 43 -18.59 11.47 -17.15
CA ALA A 43 -17.21 11.68 -17.58
C ALA A 43 -16.61 12.96 -16.98
N ASN A 44 -17.40 14.03 -16.87
CA ASN A 44 -16.98 15.32 -16.33
C ASN A 44 -17.24 15.50 -14.82
N ALA A 45 -18.04 14.61 -14.21
CA ALA A 45 -18.39 14.69 -12.80
C ALA A 45 -17.18 14.53 -11.88
N GLY A 46 -17.12 15.38 -10.83
CA GLY A 46 -16.15 15.22 -9.75
C GLY A 46 -16.38 13.94 -8.94
N PHE A 47 -15.45 13.57 -8.05
CA PHE A 47 -15.51 12.32 -7.28
C PHE A 47 -16.84 12.11 -6.53
N PHE A 48 -17.26 13.10 -5.75
CA PHE A 48 -18.49 13.01 -4.95
C PHE A 48 -19.75 13.01 -5.82
N GLU A 49 -19.75 13.81 -6.90
CA GLU A 49 -20.86 13.90 -7.84
C GLU A 49 -21.03 12.59 -8.62
N ARG A 50 -19.93 12.01 -9.12
CA ARG A 50 -19.94 10.70 -9.77
C ARG A 50 -20.45 9.60 -8.84
N LEU A 51 -20.02 9.60 -7.57
CA LEU A 51 -20.51 8.64 -6.58
C LEU A 51 -22.03 8.76 -6.35
N SER A 52 -22.60 9.94 -6.53
CA SER A 52 -24.04 10.17 -6.37
C SER A 52 -24.86 9.83 -7.63
N ILE A 53 -24.34 10.14 -8.82
CA ILE A 53 -25.07 10.02 -10.09
C ILE A 53 -24.92 8.61 -10.70
N ALA A 54 -23.74 8.01 -10.58
CA ALA A 54 -23.42 6.71 -11.16
C ALA A 54 -22.62 5.89 -10.12
N PRO A 55 -23.29 5.37 -9.08
CA PRO A 55 -22.57 4.70 -8.02
C PRO A 55 -22.02 3.33 -8.45
N PRO A 56 -20.89 2.89 -7.87
CA PRO A 56 -20.21 1.66 -8.24
C PRO A 56 -21.03 0.38 -8.08
N TRP A 57 -22.13 0.37 -7.31
CA TRP A 57 -22.86 -0.85 -6.94
C TRP A 57 -23.74 -1.46 -8.07
N GLY A 58 -23.85 -0.81 -9.23
CA GLY A 58 -24.74 -1.23 -10.34
C GLY A 58 -24.32 -2.50 -11.08
N GLU A 59 -23.01 -2.75 -11.29
CA GLU A 59 -22.48 -3.91 -12.01
C GLU A 59 -21.47 -4.73 -11.18
N THR A 60 -21.64 -4.78 -9.86
CA THR A 60 -20.62 -5.39 -8.99
C THR A 60 -20.81 -6.89 -8.77
N PRO A 61 -19.73 -7.69 -8.85
CA PRO A 61 -19.75 -9.08 -8.41
C PRO A 61 -19.90 -9.12 -6.88
N TRP A 62 -21.14 -9.21 -6.39
CA TRP A 62 -21.49 -9.20 -4.96
C TRP A 62 -20.74 -10.24 -4.12
N VAL A 63 -20.39 -11.38 -4.73
CA VAL A 63 -19.57 -12.42 -4.10
C VAL A 63 -18.21 -11.84 -3.67
N ASP A 64 -17.57 -11.06 -4.52
CA ASP A 64 -16.25 -10.48 -4.25
C ASP A 64 -16.31 -9.44 -3.14
N VAL A 65 -17.38 -8.66 -3.13
CA VAL A 65 -17.66 -7.64 -2.14
C VAL A 65 -17.84 -8.27 -0.76
N ILE A 66 -18.61 -9.36 -0.67
CA ILE A 66 -18.85 -10.08 0.58
C ILE A 66 -17.55 -10.71 1.08
N LEU A 67 -16.84 -11.45 0.21
CA LEU A 67 -15.57 -12.10 0.57
C LEU A 67 -14.50 -11.08 0.99
N LEU A 68 -14.40 -9.96 0.28
CA LEU A 68 -13.49 -8.88 0.64
C LEU A 68 -13.90 -8.22 1.96
N SER A 69 -15.19 -8.00 2.21
CA SER A 69 -15.68 -7.45 3.49
C SER A 69 -15.32 -8.36 4.66
N ILE A 70 -15.49 -9.67 4.49
CA ILE A 70 -15.11 -10.67 5.49
C ILE A 70 -13.59 -10.62 5.73
N LEU A 71 -12.79 -10.57 4.66
CA LEU A 71 -11.33 -10.48 4.76
C LEU A 71 -10.90 -9.21 5.52
N LEU A 72 -11.43 -8.04 5.16
CA LEU A 72 -11.11 -6.77 5.80
C LEU A 72 -11.52 -6.76 7.28
N GLY A 73 -12.69 -7.33 7.61
CA GLY A 73 -13.13 -7.53 8.99
C GLY A 73 -12.18 -8.43 9.78
N PHE A 74 -11.73 -9.54 9.18
CA PHE A 74 -10.78 -10.46 9.81
C PHE A 74 -9.41 -9.79 10.01
N VAL A 75 -8.94 -9.02 9.03
CA VAL A 75 -7.70 -8.23 9.11
C VAL A 75 -7.76 -7.23 10.26
N LEU A 76 -8.87 -6.50 10.40
CA LEU A 76 -9.05 -5.55 11.49
C LEU A 76 -9.12 -6.25 12.86
N ALA A 77 -9.83 -7.36 12.95
CA ALA A 77 -9.90 -8.17 14.17
C ALA A 77 -8.51 -8.74 14.55
N ALA A 78 -7.74 -9.22 13.58
CA ALA A 78 -6.38 -9.71 13.80
C ALA A 78 -5.43 -8.62 14.28
N PHE A 79 -5.54 -7.41 13.71
CA PHE A 79 -4.78 -6.24 14.12
C PHE A 79 -5.13 -5.82 15.55
N LEU A 80 -6.42 -5.69 15.87
CA LEU A 80 -6.89 -5.24 17.18
C LEU A 80 -6.64 -6.25 18.31
N SER A 81 -6.78 -7.55 18.03
CA SER A 81 -6.59 -8.61 19.03
C SER A 81 -5.12 -8.80 19.45
N LYS A 82 -4.16 -8.27 18.66
CA LYS A 82 -2.70 -8.40 18.88
C LYS A 82 -2.22 -9.83 19.10
N ASN A 83 -3.02 -10.81 18.65
CA ASN A 83 -2.74 -12.22 18.83
C ASN A 83 -1.94 -12.75 17.64
N SER A 84 -0.79 -13.38 17.93
CA SER A 84 0.10 -13.90 16.91
C SER A 84 -0.54 -14.98 16.04
N SER A 85 -1.40 -15.84 16.60
CA SER A 85 -2.00 -16.95 15.84
C SER A 85 -3.01 -16.44 14.81
N ILE A 86 -3.90 -15.53 15.22
CA ILE A 86 -4.90 -14.92 14.33
C ILE A 86 -4.22 -14.13 13.22
N ARG A 87 -3.12 -13.40 13.55
CA ARG A 87 -2.32 -12.73 12.53
C ARG A 87 -1.80 -13.70 11.47
N TRP A 88 -1.20 -14.84 11.84
CA TRP A 88 -0.67 -15.80 10.85
C TRP A 88 -1.77 -16.39 9.97
N ILE A 89 -2.94 -16.70 10.56
CA ILE A 89 -4.11 -17.16 9.79
C ILE A 89 -4.54 -16.08 8.79
N THR A 90 -4.64 -14.84 9.24
CA THR A 90 -4.99 -13.70 8.39
C THR A 90 -4.00 -13.53 7.24
N LEU A 91 -2.70 -13.58 7.51
CA LEU A 91 -1.67 -13.47 6.48
C LEU A 91 -1.76 -14.58 5.44
N ALA A 92 -2.06 -15.81 5.86
CA ALA A 92 -2.27 -16.92 4.94
C ALA A 92 -3.50 -16.66 4.05
N ILE A 93 -4.64 -16.31 4.64
CA ILE A 93 -5.88 -16.04 3.90
C ILE A 93 -5.66 -14.89 2.91
N THR A 94 -5.08 -13.77 3.36
CA THR A 94 -4.75 -12.62 2.51
C THR A 94 -3.84 -13.01 1.35
N LEU A 95 -2.79 -13.80 1.62
CA LEU A 95 -1.85 -14.27 0.60
C LEU A 95 -2.53 -15.12 -0.46
N PHE A 96 -3.40 -16.05 -0.08
CA PHE A 96 -4.11 -16.90 -1.05
C PHE A 96 -5.21 -16.16 -1.80
N TYR A 97 -6.04 -15.39 -1.08
CA TYR A 97 -7.17 -14.70 -1.67
C TYR A 97 -6.75 -13.54 -2.58
N LEU A 98 -5.98 -12.57 -2.06
CA LEU A 98 -5.57 -11.40 -2.83
C LEU A 98 -4.37 -11.69 -3.75
N GLY A 99 -3.53 -12.67 -3.38
CA GLY A 99 -2.37 -13.04 -4.19
C GLY A 99 -2.74 -13.94 -5.36
N PHE A 100 -3.38 -15.09 -5.11
CA PHE A 100 -3.56 -16.12 -6.16
C PHE A 100 -4.95 -16.17 -6.79
N HIS A 101 -6.00 -15.68 -6.11
CA HIS A 101 -7.37 -15.84 -6.58
C HIS A 101 -7.95 -14.61 -7.28
N LYS A 102 -7.75 -13.41 -6.72
CA LYS A 102 -8.45 -12.19 -7.15
C LYS A 102 -7.60 -11.14 -7.86
N ASP A 103 -6.29 -11.34 -7.92
CA ASP A 103 -5.36 -10.46 -8.64
C ASP A 103 -5.47 -8.96 -8.26
N GLY A 104 -6.06 -8.67 -7.10
CA GLY A 104 -6.55 -7.35 -6.73
C GLY A 104 -5.89 -6.85 -5.47
N PHE A 105 -4.76 -6.17 -5.60
CA PHE A 105 -4.12 -5.46 -4.49
C PHE A 105 -3.63 -4.09 -4.95
N LEU A 106 -3.45 -3.17 -4.00
CA LEU A 106 -2.89 -1.85 -4.28
C LEU A 106 -1.47 -1.98 -4.84
N SER A 107 -1.26 -1.38 -6.00
CA SER A 107 -0.04 -1.40 -6.79
C SER A 107 0.29 0.03 -7.26
N VAL A 108 1.42 0.18 -7.93
CA VAL A 108 1.89 1.42 -8.56
C VAL A 108 0.89 1.88 -9.60
N SER A 109 0.22 0.97 -10.31
CA SER A 109 -0.79 1.36 -11.29
C SER A 109 -1.88 2.20 -10.63
N HIS A 110 -2.36 1.83 -9.44
CA HIS A 110 -3.35 2.62 -8.69
C HIS A 110 -2.84 4.01 -8.28
N ILE A 111 -1.55 4.15 -7.91
CA ILE A 111 -0.94 5.46 -7.64
C ILE A 111 -0.93 6.31 -8.91
N THR A 112 -0.47 5.74 -10.02
CA THR A 112 -0.38 6.47 -11.30
C THR A 112 -1.76 6.79 -11.89
N SER A 113 -2.74 5.91 -11.72
CA SER A 113 -4.13 6.13 -12.15
C SER A 113 -4.78 7.25 -11.34
N MET A 114 -4.54 7.31 -10.03
CA MET A 114 -4.98 8.44 -9.20
C MET A 114 -4.38 9.75 -9.71
N LEU A 115 -3.10 9.77 -10.07
CA LEU A 115 -2.42 10.98 -10.52
C LEU A 115 -2.90 11.44 -11.92
N LYS A 116 -3.14 10.49 -12.84
CA LYS A 116 -3.51 10.79 -14.22
C LYS A 116 -4.99 11.13 -14.39
N GLN A 117 -5.87 10.37 -13.76
CA GLN A 117 -7.32 10.41 -13.98
C GLN A 117 -8.09 10.91 -12.74
N GLY A 118 -7.38 11.17 -11.63
CA GLY A 118 -7.98 11.62 -10.38
C GLY A 118 -8.61 10.50 -9.54
N PRO A 119 -9.23 10.85 -8.40
CA PRO A 119 -9.86 9.88 -7.50
C PRO A 119 -11.09 9.17 -8.10
N GLY A 120 -11.68 9.71 -9.17
CA GLY A 120 -12.85 9.14 -9.85
C GLY A 120 -12.62 7.78 -10.54
N VAL A 121 -11.37 7.35 -10.70
CA VAL A 121 -11.05 6.00 -11.21
C VAL A 121 -11.53 4.92 -10.27
N PHE A 122 -11.42 5.16 -8.96
CA PHE A 122 -11.72 4.14 -7.96
C PHE A 122 -13.22 3.93 -7.79
N THR A 123 -14.07 4.88 -8.22
CA THR A 123 -15.53 4.74 -8.13
C THR A 123 -16.12 3.85 -9.22
N SER A 124 -15.31 3.36 -10.16
CA SER A 124 -15.76 2.42 -11.21
C SER A 124 -15.83 0.97 -10.74
N ASN A 125 -15.07 0.61 -9.70
CA ASN A 125 -14.96 -0.77 -9.22
C ASN A 125 -15.04 -0.80 -7.70
N LEU A 126 -16.14 -1.36 -7.17
CA LEU A 126 -16.42 -1.36 -5.74
C LEU A 126 -15.36 -2.10 -4.90
N PRO A 127 -14.91 -3.33 -5.25
CA PRO A 127 -13.78 -3.97 -4.56
C PRO A 127 -12.53 -3.09 -4.47
N THR A 128 -12.18 -2.40 -5.56
CA THR A 128 -11.00 -1.50 -5.58
C THR A 128 -11.22 -0.31 -4.65
N LEU A 129 -12.41 0.30 -4.69
CA LEU A 129 -12.78 1.39 -3.79
C LEU A 129 -12.69 0.96 -2.31
N MET A 130 -13.14 -0.25 -1.99
CA MET A 130 -13.07 -0.81 -0.64
C MET A 130 -11.62 -0.99 -0.17
N ILE A 131 -10.74 -1.56 -1.00
CA ILE A 131 -9.32 -1.76 -0.64
C ILE A 131 -8.60 -0.41 -0.46
N VAL A 132 -8.83 0.54 -1.38
CA VAL A 132 -8.23 1.87 -1.33
C VAL A 132 -8.72 2.63 -0.10
N SER A 133 -10.04 2.68 0.12
CA SER A 133 -10.62 3.38 1.27
C SER A 133 -10.16 2.76 2.59
N PHE A 134 -10.22 1.42 2.73
CA PHE A 134 -9.70 0.73 3.91
C PHE A 134 -8.22 1.04 4.16
N THR A 135 -7.41 1.02 3.10
CA THR A 135 -5.96 1.29 3.22
C THR A 135 -5.69 2.73 3.61
N VAL A 136 -6.37 3.70 3.01
CA VAL A 136 -6.21 5.13 3.33
C VAL A 136 -6.67 5.40 4.76
N ILE A 137 -7.87 4.94 5.14
CA ILE A 137 -8.43 5.14 6.48
C ILE A 137 -7.53 4.51 7.54
N THR A 138 -7.17 3.23 7.39
CA THR A 138 -6.31 2.56 8.37
C THR A 138 -4.91 3.19 8.44
N THR A 139 -4.38 3.65 7.30
CA THR A 139 -3.07 4.30 7.26
C THR A 139 -3.07 5.68 7.89
N LEU A 140 -4.13 6.45 7.72
CA LEU A 140 -4.30 7.74 8.39
C LEU A 140 -4.56 7.59 9.89
N ILE A 141 -5.23 6.53 10.34
CA ILE A 141 -5.51 6.37 11.77
C ILE A 141 -4.31 5.78 12.51
N TRP A 142 -3.74 4.65 12.04
CA TRP A 142 -2.70 3.89 12.76
C TRP A 142 -1.31 3.90 12.09
N GLY A 143 -1.17 4.42 10.88
CA GLY A 143 0.03 4.24 10.06
C GLY A 143 -0.07 2.99 9.19
N ARG A 144 1.02 2.50 8.61
CA ARG A 144 1.01 1.54 7.48
C ARG A 144 0.58 0.09 7.78
N VAL A 145 -0.65 -0.11 8.28
CA VAL A 145 -1.24 -1.43 8.58
C VAL A 145 -1.40 -2.29 7.33
N PHE A 146 -1.64 -1.67 6.16
CA PHE A 146 -1.73 -2.38 4.89
C PHE A 146 -0.51 -3.27 4.61
N CYS A 147 0.69 -2.74 4.78
CA CYS A 147 1.94 -3.43 4.47
C CYS A 147 2.19 -4.66 5.36
N SER A 148 1.63 -4.69 6.59
CA SER A 148 1.75 -5.84 7.47
C SER A 148 0.61 -6.82 7.33
N SER A 149 -0.62 -6.37 7.11
CA SER A 149 -1.82 -7.19 7.37
C SER A 149 -2.65 -7.51 6.12
N LEU A 150 -2.63 -6.64 5.10
CA LEU A 150 -3.44 -6.79 3.88
C LEU A 150 -2.60 -7.03 2.62
N CYS A 151 -1.33 -6.64 2.61
CA CYS A 151 -0.46 -6.82 1.45
C CYS A 151 -0.01 -8.30 1.32
N PRO A 152 -0.37 -9.01 0.23
CA PRO A 152 0.03 -10.41 0.03
C PRO A 152 1.55 -10.54 -0.09
N PHE A 153 2.23 -9.56 -0.69
CA PHE A 153 3.69 -9.57 -0.79
C PHE A 153 4.40 -9.32 0.55
N GLY A 154 3.78 -8.54 1.44
CA GLY A 154 4.23 -8.40 2.83
C GLY A 154 4.09 -9.72 3.59
N ALA A 155 2.97 -10.42 3.40
CA ALA A 155 2.73 -11.74 3.96
C ALA A 155 3.77 -12.77 3.45
N LEU A 156 4.02 -12.80 2.14
CA LEU A 156 5.01 -13.69 1.52
C LEU A 156 6.41 -13.51 2.14
N GLN A 157 6.86 -12.27 2.30
CA GLN A 157 8.15 -11.99 2.96
C GLN A 157 8.18 -12.42 4.43
N ASP A 158 7.07 -12.26 5.16
CA ASP A 158 6.96 -12.75 6.54
C ASP A 158 7.03 -14.28 6.60
N PHE A 159 6.37 -14.98 5.67
CA PHE A 159 6.46 -16.44 5.57
C PHE A 159 7.89 -16.90 5.24
N ILE A 160 8.54 -16.30 4.23
CA ILE A 160 9.95 -16.59 3.92
C ILE A 160 10.81 -16.42 5.16
N THR A 161 10.68 -15.27 5.84
CA THR A 161 11.44 -14.94 7.05
C THR A 161 11.17 -15.92 8.20
N ARG A 162 9.96 -16.50 8.27
CA ARG A 162 9.57 -17.47 9.29
C ARG A 162 10.22 -18.84 9.07
N PHE A 163 10.35 -19.26 7.81
CA PHE A 163 10.99 -20.53 7.44
C PHE A 163 12.52 -20.42 7.30
N THR A 164 13.05 -19.20 7.12
CA THR A 164 14.50 -18.99 7.06
C THR A 164 15.18 -19.22 8.42
N PRO A 165 16.22 -20.08 8.50
CA PRO A 165 16.97 -20.30 9.73
C PRO A 165 17.74 -19.04 10.15
N LYS A 166 17.84 -18.82 11.48
CA LYS A 166 18.45 -17.62 12.05
C LYS A 166 19.89 -17.35 11.58
N ARG A 167 20.65 -18.39 11.22
CA ARG A 167 22.03 -18.30 10.73
C ARG A 167 22.18 -17.56 9.39
N LEU A 168 21.15 -17.58 8.56
CA LEU A 168 21.16 -16.90 7.25
C LEU A 168 20.68 -15.46 7.34
N LYS A 169 20.09 -15.08 8.48
CA LYS A 169 19.56 -13.74 8.69
C LYS A 169 20.68 -12.78 9.04
N PHE A 170 20.75 -11.68 8.32
CA PHE A 170 21.71 -10.62 8.53
C PHE A 170 20.99 -9.34 8.98
N GLN A 171 21.42 -8.81 10.14
CA GLN A 171 20.96 -7.50 10.59
C GLN A 171 21.87 -6.41 10.01
N MET A 172 21.32 -5.65 9.06
CA MET A 172 22.02 -4.54 8.42
C MET A 172 22.48 -3.49 9.45
N PRO A 173 23.75 -3.04 9.39
CA PRO A 173 24.21 -1.91 10.18
C PRO A 173 23.35 -0.66 9.95
N GLN A 174 23.05 0.05 11.02
CA GLN A 174 22.10 1.18 11.00
C GLN A 174 22.49 2.30 10.03
N ALA A 175 23.79 2.58 9.87
CA ALA A 175 24.26 3.61 8.95
C ALA A 175 23.96 3.29 7.47
N ILE A 176 24.08 2.01 7.07
CA ILE A 176 23.76 1.57 5.71
C ILE A 176 22.26 1.54 5.53
N HIS A 177 21.53 1.07 6.56
CA HIS A 177 20.08 1.07 6.56
C HIS A 177 19.52 2.47 6.27
N ASP A 178 19.95 3.48 7.03
CA ASP A 178 19.44 4.85 6.90
C ASP A 178 19.64 5.43 5.49
N ARG A 179 20.76 5.12 4.82
CA ARG A 179 21.01 5.55 3.44
C ARG A 179 20.17 4.77 2.43
N ALA A 180 20.10 3.45 2.59
CA ALA A 180 19.36 2.57 1.69
C ALA A 180 17.84 2.84 1.71
N LEU A 181 17.31 3.39 2.80
CA LEU A 181 15.91 3.82 2.88
C LEU A 181 15.52 4.86 1.83
N TYR A 182 16.46 5.72 1.38
CA TYR A 182 16.19 6.72 0.36
C TYR A 182 15.96 6.12 -1.03
N ILE A 183 16.39 4.88 -1.27
CA ILE A 183 16.26 4.21 -2.58
C ILE A 183 14.78 4.09 -2.98
N LYS A 184 13.90 3.60 -2.10
CA LYS A 184 12.46 3.51 -2.40
C LYS A 184 11.80 4.86 -2.65
N TYR A 185 12.30 5.94 -2.03
CA TYR A 185 11.81 7.29 -2.27
C TYR A 185 12.30 7.83 -3.62
N GLY A 186 13.54 7.50 -4.01
CA GLY A 186 14.05 7.75 -5.35
C GLY A 186 13.26 7.01 -6.43
N ILE A 187 12.93 5.73 -6.21
CA ILE A 187 12.08 4.94 -7.11
C ILE A 187 10.68 5.55 -7.21
N LEU A 188 10.07 5.95 -6.09
CA LEU A 188 8.77 6.62 -6.08
C LEU A 188 8.82 7.94 -6.87
N ALA A 189 9.85 8.76 -6.65
CA ALA A 189 10.03 10.02 -7.38
C ALA A 189 10.18 9.78 -8.88
N LEU A 190 11.00 8.80 -9.29
CA LEU A 190 11.16 8.40 -10.69
C LEU A 190 9.83 7.98 -11.31
N ILE A 191 9.06 7.13 -10.63
CA ILE A 191 7.74 6.66 -11.08
C ILE A 191 6.77 7.84 -11.25
N LEU A 192 6.74 8.77 -10.30
CA LEU A 192 5.89 9.96 -10.37
C LEU A 192 6.29 10.88 -11.52
N THR A 193 7.59 11.12 -11.72
CA THR A 193 8.08 11.94 -12.84
C THR A 193 7.72 11.30 -14.17
N LEU A 194 7.97 10.01 -14.36
CA LEU A 194 7.62 9.30 -15.59
C LEU A 194 6.11 9.27 -15.84
N ALA A 195 5.30 9.11 -14.79
CA ALA A 195 3.84 9.13 -14.91
C ALA A 195 3.31 10.48 -15.42
N LEU A 196 4.00 11.59 -15.12
CA LEU A 196 3.66 12.94 -15.56
C LEU A 196 4.22 13.28 -16.95
N THR A 197 5.43 12.82 -17.29
CA THR A 197 6.08 13.19 -18.56
C THR A 197 5.78 12.23 -19.71
N SER A 198 5.56 10.94 -19.42
CA SER A 198 5.48 9.89 -20.44
C SER A 198 4.49 8.80 -20.03
N PRO A 199 3.17 9.03 -20.26
CA PRO A 199 2.11 8.14 -19.79
C PRO A 199 2.14 6.73 -20.37
N GLU A 200 2.72 6.58 -21.57
CA GLU A 200 2.73 5.36 -22.40
C GLU A 200 3.77 4.32 -21.96
N ILE A 201 4.72 4.69 -21.09
CA ILE A 201 5.86 3.82 -20.78
C ILE A 201 5.47 2.79 -19.70
N SER A 202 5.33 1.52 -20.08
CA SER A 202 4.98 0.40 -19.18
C SER A 202 6.14 -0.09 -18.29
N ILE A 203 7.08 0.78 -17.89
CA ILE A 203 8.23 0.39 -17.04
C ILE A 203 7.79 -0.01 -15.62
N PHE A 204 6.59 0.38 -15.18
CA PHE A 204 6.08 0.12 -13.84
C PHE A 204 6.10 -1.36 -13.44
N GLN A 205 5.92 -2.27 -14.41
CA GLN A 205 5.95 -3.72 -14.17
C GLN A 205 7.31 -4.23 -13.65
N TYR A 206 8.43 -3.58 -14.00
CA TYR A 206 9.76 -3.98 -13.51
C TYR A 206 9.99 -3.63 -12.04
N PHE A 207 9.33 -2.57 -11.57
CA PHE A 207 9.37 -2.17 -10.17
C PHE A 207 8.37 -2.94 -9.30
N GLU A 208 7.58 -3.83 -9.90
CA GLU A 208 6.53 -4.63 -9.27
C GLU A 208 6.72 -6.12 -9.58
N PRO A 209 7.84 -6.73 -9.13
CA PRO A 209 8.20 -8.11 -9.47
C PRO A 209 7.18 -9.15 -8.99
N PHE A 210 6.26 -8.76 -8.10
CA PHE A 210 5.22 -9.61 -7.55
C PHE A 210 4.14 -10.00 -8.57
N GLY A 211 3.89 -9.18 -9.59
CA GLY A 211 2.97 -9.57 -10.66
C GLY A 211 3.47 -10.83 -11.38
N THR A 212 4.78 -11.05 -11.39
CA THR A 212 5.41 -12.26 -11.93
C THR A 212 5.06 -13.51 -11.12
N VAL A 213 5.00 -13.42 -9.78
CA VAL A 213 4.67 -14.55 -8.89
C VAL A 213 3.22 -14.97 -9.06
N PHE A 214 2.33 -13.99 -9.04
CA PHE A 214 0.88 -14.22 -8.95
C PHE A 214 0.24 -14.41 -10.33
N PHE A 215 0.72 -13.67 -11.34
CA PHE A 215 0.16 -13.71 -12.71
C PHE A 215 0.98 -14.57 -13.68
N PHE A 216 1.99 -15.31 -13.20
CA PHE A 216 2.85 -16.17 -14.01
C PHE A 216 3.33 -15.51 -15.32
N SER A 217 4.17 -14.47 -15.20
CA SER A 217 4.66 -13.78 -16.40
C SER A 217 5.58 -14.69 -17.24
N ARG A 218 5.51 -14.58 -18.57
CA ARG A 218 6.37 -15.33 -19.51
C ARG A 218 7.79 -14.77 -19.64
N SER A 219 8.05 -13.56 -19.13
CA SER A 219 9.36 -12.92 -19.30
C SER A 219 10.41 -13.47 -18.32
N PRO A 220 11.53 -14.05 -18.81
CA PRO A 220 12.58 -14.59 -17.94
C PRO A 220 13.29 -13.50 -17.12
N VAL A 221 13.31 -12.26 -17.62
CA VAL A 221 13.93 -11.12 -16.93
C VAL A 221 13.19 -10.81 -15.62
N LEU A 222 11.84 -10.82 -15.66
CA LEU A 222 11.03 -10.56 -14.47
C LEU A 222 11.19 -11.66 -13.40
N TRP A 223 11.32 -12.92 -13.83
CA TRP A 223 11.64 -14.03 -12.93
C TRP A 223 13.03 -13.88 -12.30
N ALA A 224 14.03 -13.45 -13.06
CA ALA A 224 15.37 -13.20 -12.52
C ALA A 224 15.36 -12.10 -11.45
N ILE A 225 14.67 -10.98 -11.70
CA ILE A 225 14.50 -9.88 -10.73
C ILE A 225 13.77 -10.37 -9.47
N LEU A 226 12.67 -11.10 -9.66
CA LEU A 226 11.91 -11.67 -8.56
C LEU A 226 12.77 -12.59 -7.70
N ILE A 227 13.47 -13.55 -8.29
CA ILE A 227 14.32 -14.50 -7.56
C ILE A 227 15.41 -13.76 -6.79
N ALA A 228 16.06 -12.76 -7.40
CA ALA A 228 17.06 -11.94 -6.72
C ALA A 228 16.47 -11.24 -5.48
N ILE A 229 15.25 -10.71 -5.58
CA ILE A 229 14.57 -10.05 -4.45
C ILE A 229 14.16 -11.06 -3.38
N LEU A 230 13.67 -12.23 -3.76
CA LEU A 230 13.31 -13.29 -2.81
C LEU A 230 14.55 -13.80 -2.05
N LEU A 231 15.68 -13.99 -2.73
CA LEU A 231 16.96 -14.32 -2.11
C LEU A 231 17.41 -13.20 -1.14
N ALA A 232 17.27 -11.94 -1.53
CA ALA A 232 17.55 -10.83 -0.62
C ALA A 232 16.62 -10.83 0.61
N CYS A 233 15.36 -11.25 0.47
CA CYS A 233 14.41 -11.39 1.58
C CYS A 233 14.75 -12.55 2.53
N VAL A 234 15.49 -13.56 2.07
CA VAL A 234 16.03 -14.62 2.95
C VAL A 234 17.11 -14.03 3.87
N VAL A 235 17.99 -13.20 3.32
CA VAL A 235 19.10 -12.60 4.09
C VAL A 235 18.63 -11.45 4.97
N VAL A 236 17.82 -10.55 4.44
CA VAL A 236 17.34 -9.35 5.13
C VAL A 236 15.81 -9.39 5.24
N GLU A 237 15.31 -9.36 6.47
CA GLU A 237 13.87 -9.39 6.73
C GLU A 237 13.18 -8.22 6.02
N ARG A 238 12.11 -8.52 5.27
CA ARG A 238 11.30 -7.56 4.51
C ARG A 238 12.13 -6.63 3.59
N PHE A 239 13.20 -7.13 2.96
CA PHE A 239 14.12 -6.36 2.11
C PHE A 239 13.40 -5.44 1.10
N TYR A 240 12.44 -5.98 0.35
CA TYR A 240 11.75 -5.22 -0.69
C TYR A 240 10.86 -4.12 -0.12
N CYS A 241 10.04 -4.43 0.91
CA CYS A 241 9.21 -3.42 1.56
C CYS A 241 10.03 -2.31 2.23
N ARG A 242 11.26 -2.62 2.62
CA ARG A 242 12.19 -1.71 3.31
C ARG A 242 12.91 -0.77 2.34
N TYR A 243 13.35 -1.27 1.19
CA TYR A 243 14.28 -0.53 0.32
C TYR A 243 13.82 -0.27 -1.10
N VAL A 244 12.86 -1.03 -1.63
CA VAL A 244 12.50 -1.00 -3.06
C VAL A 244 11.06 -0.55 -3.29
N CYS A 245 10.13 -0.95 -2.42
CA CYS A 245 8.69 -0.82 -2.64
C CYS A 245 8.22 0.66 -2.72
N PRO A 246 7.79 1.15 -3.90
CA PRO A 246 7.32 2.53 -4.08
C PRO A 246 5.98 2.79 -3.36
N LEU A 247 5.06 1.82 -3.36
CA LEU A 247 3.81 1.91 -2.60
C LEU A 247 4.08 2.05 -1.10
N GLY A 248 5.06 1.30 -0.57
CA GLY A 248 5.50 1.40 0.82
C GLY A 248 6.09 2.76 1.16
N ALA A 249 6.77 3.42 0.20
CA ALA A 249 7.25 4.78 0.33
C ALA A 249 6.09 5.78 0.39
N ALA A 250 5.12 5.68 -0.55
CA ALA A 250 3.95 6.56 -0.60
C ALA A 250 3.11 6.48 0.69
N LEU A 251 2.77 5.26 1.13
CA LEU A 251 2.07 5.05 2.40
C LEU A 251 2.92 5.49 3.60
N GLY A 252 4.25 5.50 3.48
CA GLY A 252 5.18 5.94 4.52
C GLY A 252 5.09 7.44 4.75
N VAL A 253 5.03 8.20 3.67
CA VAL A 253 4.75 9.65 3.73
C VAL A 253 3.37 9.90 4.33
N MET A 254 2.35 9.18 3.88
CA MET A 254 0.98 9.35 4.39
C MET A 254 0.87 9.03 5.89
N SER A 255 1.62 8.05 6.37
CA SER A 255 1.62 7.66 7.79
C SER A 255 2.16 8.72 8.76
N LEU A 256 2.83 9.77 8.27
CA LEU A 256 3.29 10.88 9.12
C LEU A 256 2.12 11.62 9.78
N LEU A 257 0.97 11.67 9.09
CA LEU A 257 -0.26 12.30 9.56
C LEU A 257 -0.98 11.47 10.63
N SER A 258 -0.54 10.23 10.90
CA SER A 258 -1.23 9.33 11.81
C SER A 258 -1.14 9.77 13.28
N PRO A 259 -2.29 9.91 13.98
CA PRO A 259 -2.32 10.29 15.39
C PRO A 259 -2.04 9.10 16.33
N LEU A 260 -2.48 7.88 15.99
CA LEU A 260 -2.35 6.71 16.87
C LEU A 260 -0.99 6.01 16.70
N ARG A 261 0.01 6.66 17.27
CA ARG A 261 1.40 6.20 17.31
C ARG A 261 1.63 5.16 18.41
N ILE A 262 2.56 4.23 18.16
CA ILE A 262 3.02 3.24 19.16
C ILE A 262 3.68 3.98 20.32
N LYS A 263 3.08 3.89 21.52
CA LYS A 263 3.64 4.47 22.74
C LYS A 263 4.75 3.58 23.29
N ARG A 264 5.82 4.20 23.79
CA ARG A 264 6.98 3.52 24.37
C ARG A 264 7.10 3.86 25.86
N VAL A 265 7.54 2.88 26.65
CA VAL A 265 7.76 3.04 28.09
C VAL A 265 9.19 3.53 28.36
N PRO A 266 9.46 4.24 29.48
CA PRO A 266 10.78 4.80 29.78
C PRO A 266 11.92 3.76 29.80
N GLN A 267 11.61 2.51 30.14
CA GLN A 267 12.57 1.40 30.20
C GLN A 267 13.09 0.98 28.79
N CYS A 268 12.48 1.47 27.71
CA CYS A 268 12.88 1.17 26.34
C CYS A 268 14.24 1.75 25.94
N THR A 269 14.79 2.71 26.70
CA THR A 269 16.11 3.30 26.45
C THR A 269 17.23 2.26 26.54
N LEU A 270 17.08 1.30 27.44
CA LEU A 270 18.05 0.24 27.73
C LEU A 270 17.62 -1.12 27.14
N CYS A 271 16.32 -1.40 27.09
CA CYS A 271 15.79 -2.64 26.56
C CYS A 271 15.80 -2.67 25.01
N LYS A 272 16.69 -3.48 24.42
CA LYS A 272 16.80 -3.68 22.96
C LYS A 272 15.94 -4.82 22.39
N VAL A 273 15.01 -5.37 23.17
CA VAL A 273 14.17 -6.51 22.72
C VAL A 273 13.29 -6.13 21.53
N CYS A 274 12.67 -4.96 21.54
CA CYS A 274 11.84 -4.50 20.43
C CYS A 274 12.66 -4.07 19.21
N GLU A 275 13.83 -3.45 19.44
CA GLU A 275 14.77 -3.06 18.39
C GLU A 275 15.28 -4.28 17.61
N SER A 276 15.77 -5.31 18.32
CA SER A 276 16.23 -6.57 17.71
C SER A 276 15.13 -7.40 17.06
N ALA A 277 13.87 -7.19 17.47
CA ALA A 277 12.71 -7.92 16.95
C ALA A 277 11.99 -7.22 15.79
N CYS A 278 12.34 -5.97 15.48
CA CYS A 278 11.66 -5.20 14.46
C CYS A 278 12.08 -5.67 13.07
N PRO A 279 11.17 -6.25 12.25
CA PRO A 279 11.55 -6.81 10.95
C PRO A 279 12.00 -5.73 9.95
N THR A 280 11.52 -4.49 10.10
CA THR A 280 11.92 -3.37 9.22
C THR A 280 13.08 -2.54 9.79
N GLY A 281 13.52 -2.81 11.01
CA GLY A 281 14.57 -2.03 11.68
C GLY A 281 14.16 -0.59 12.02
N ALA A 282 12.86 -0.28 12.09
CA ALA A 282 12.34 1.06 12.33
C ALA A 282 12.52 1.59 13.77
N ILE A 283 12.97 0.76 14.71
CA ILE A 283 13.09 1.10 16.14
C ILE A 283 14.55 1.36 16.48
N ARG A 284 14.82 2.49 17.15
CA ARG A 284 16.12 2.88 17.70
C ARG A 284 15.94 3.19 19.19
N ARG A 285 16.30 2.26 20.06
CA ARG A 285 16.09 2.36 21.52
C ARG A 285 14.62 2.71 21.86
N GLU A 286 14.38 3.93 22.34
CA GLU A 286 13.07 4.47 22.66
C GLU A 286 12.33 5.08 21.45
N LYS A 287 13.04 5.48 20.38
CA LYS A 287 12.46 6.16 19.23
C LYS A 287 12.02 5.19 18.14
N ILE A 288 10.89 5.48 17.50
CA ILE A 288 10.36 4.73 16.36
C ILE A 288 10.31 5.68 15.17
N ASP A 289 10.92 5.28 14.05
CA ASP A 289 10.71 5.96 12.77
C ASP A 289 9.38 5.50 12.17
N PHE A 290 8.38 6.37 12.26
CA PHE A 290 7.03 6.06 11.76
C PHE A 290 6.96 5.91 10.24
N LYS A 291 7.87 6.56 9.50
CA LYS A 291 7.97 6.39 8.04
C LYS A 291 8.41 4.98 7.66
N GLU A 292 9.10 4.28 8.56
CA GLU A 292 9.64 2.93 8.38
C GLU A 292 8.90 1.84 9.17
N CYS A 293 8.07 2.22 10.13
CA CYS A 293 7.18 1.29 10.82
C CYS A 293 6.08 0.80 9.87
N VAL A 294 5.93 -0.52 9.73
CA VAL A 294 4.86 -1.16 8.96
C VAL A 294 3.69 -1.62 9.84
N ARG A 295 3.63 -1.17 11.10
CA ARG A 295 2.56 -1.50 12.08
C ARG A 295 2.22 -3.01 12.15
N CYS A 296 3.27 -3.83 12.13
CA CYS A 296 3.14 -5.28 12.28
C CYS A 296 2.91 -5.73 13.73
N ASP A 297 3.04 -4.83 14.71
CA ASP A 297 2.77 -5.08 16.14
C ASP A 297 3.57 -6.20 16.81
N VAL A 298 4.61 -6.74 16.16
CA VAL A 298 5.55 -7.70 16.79
C VAL A 298 6.15 -7.15 18.07
N CYS A 299 6.47 -5.85 18.09
CA CYS A 299 6.99 -5.16 19.26
C CYS A 299 5.95 -5.04 20.37
N GLU A 300 4.69 -4.74 20.05
CA GLU A 300 3.60 -4.66 21.03
C GLU A 300 3.25 -6.04 21.60
N THR A 301 3.09 -7.06 20.75
CA THR A 301 2.83 -8.44 21.19
C THR A 301 3.96 -8.96 22.08
N LYS A 302 5.24 -8.65 21.76
CA LYS A 302 6.36 -9.01 22.63
C LYS A 302 6.33 -8.25 23.95
N LEU A 303 6.00 -6.97 23.93
CA LEU A 303 5.91 -6.17 25.15
C LEU A 303 4.81 -6.69 26.09
N ILE A 304 3.66 -7.10 25.56
CA ILE A 304 2.56 -7.72 26.33
C ILE A 304 2.99 -9.08 26.90
N LYS A 305 3.62 -9.95 26.08
CA LYS A 305 4.02 -11.30 26.50
C LYS A 305 5.23 -11.34 27.44
N LEU A 306 6.14 -10.37 27.32
CA LEU A 306 7.40 -10.32 28.06
C LEU A 306 7.41 -9.19 29.11
N ALA A 307 6.26 -8.59 29.41
CA ALA A 307 6.15 -7.60 30.49
C ALA A 307 6.70 -8.19 31.80
N GLY A 308 7.67 -7.51 32.41
CA GLY A 308 8.28 -7.94 33.68
C GLY A 308 9.33 -9.04 33.60
N THR A 309 9.67 -9.56 32.41
CA THR A 309 10.63 -10.69 32.26
C THR A 309 12.09 -10.28 32.06
N CYS A 310 12.44 -9.00 32.28
CA CYS A 310 13.84 -8.59 32.23
C CYS A 310 14.64 -9.34 33.30
N ARG A 311 15.47 -10.29 32.84
CA ARG A 311 16.30 -11.17 33.68
C ARG A 311 17.41 -10.45 34.45
N HIS A 312 17.53 -9.14 34.27
CA HIS A 312 18.54 -8.30 34.91
C HIS A 312 17.85 -7.11 35.60
N PRO A 313 18.27 -6.75 36.82
CA PRO A 313 17.83 -5.51 37.44
C PRO A 313 18.30 -4.31 36.58
N MET A 314 17.37 -3.38 36.30
CA MET A 314 17.61 -2.25 35.39
C MET A 314 18.72 -1.30 35.90
N GLU A 315 18.87 -1.21 37.22
CA GLU A 315 19.92 -0.43 37.88
C GLU A 315 21.32 -0.94 37.53
N GLU A 316 21.45 -2.27 37.41
CA GLU A 316 22.69 -2.95 37.04
C GLU A 316 23.03 -2.73 35.57
N ILE A 317 22.04 -2.80 34.67
CA ILE A 317 22.23 -2.48 33.24
C ILE A 317 22.67 -1.01 33.07
N THR A 318 22.05 -0.10 33.83
CA THR A 318 22.33 1.35 33.76
C THR A 318 23.76 1.66 34.20
N ARG A 319 24.21 1.07 35.32
CA ARG A 319 25.58 1.20 35.82
C ARG A 319 26.60 0.61 34.82
N ARG A 320 26.33 -0.58 34.27
CA ARG A 320 27.21 -1.26 33.30
C ARG A 320 27.40 -0.52 31.98
N GLN A 321 26.38 0.19 31.47
CA GLN A 321 26.54 1.05 30.30
C GLN A 321 27.42 2.27 30.59
N ARG A 322 27.29 2.84 31.80
CA ARG A 322 28.17 3.91 32.28
C ARG A 322 29.64 3.45 32.28
N ASP A 323 29.86 2.19 32.65
CA ASP A 323 31.19 1.60 32.86
C ASP A 323 31.72 0.75 31.68
N LYS A 324 30.98 0.66 30.55
CA LYS A 324 31.32 -0.07 29.30
C LYS A 324 31.84 -1.52 29.47
N GLN A 325 31.33 -2.30 30.42
CA GLN A 325 31.69 -3.73 30.55
C GLN A 325 30.68 -4.66 29.86
N ALA A 326 31.17 -5.66 29.11
CA ALA A 326 30.37 -6.73 28.50
C ALA A 326 30.35 -7.96 29.42
N ILE A 327 29.20 -8.63 29.53
CA ILE A 327 29.02 -9.78 30.43
C ILE A 327 28.66 -11.02 29.62
N PRO A 328 29.34 -12.16 29.84
CA PRO A 328 28.93 -13.43 29.27
C PRO A 328 27.62 -13.89 29.91
N VAL A 329 26.70 -14.38 29.09
CA VAL A 329 25.39 -14.88 29.53
C VAL A 329 25.61 -16.13 30.38
N VAL A 330 25.55 -15.99 31.72
CA VAL A 330 25.57 -17.12 32.63
C VAL A 330 24.19 -17.78 32.62
N ASN A 331 24.18 -19.10 32.36
CA ASN A 331 22.98 -19.93 32.36
C ASN A 331 22.30 -19.91 33.73
N LEU A 332 21.13 -19.28 33.82
CA LEU A 332 20.23 -19.42 34.96
C LEU A 332 19.17 -20.47 34.62
N THR A 333 19.32 -21.66 35.19
CA THR A 333 18.23 -22.64 35.32
C THR A 333 17.10 -22.01 36.15
N PRO A 334 15.82 -22.23 35.79
CA PRO A 334 14.71 -21.72 36.58
C PRO A 334 14.67 -22.39 37.96
N PRO A 335 14.27 -21.66 39.03
CA PRO A 335 14.16 -22.26 40.36
C PRO A 335 13.05 -23.31 40.36
N VAL A 336 13.40 -24.50 40.83
CA VAL A 336 12.47 -25.60 41.12
C VAL A 336 11.58 -25.13 42.27
N SER A 337 10.27 -25.21 42.06
CA SER A 337 9.24 -25.02 43.06
C SER A 337 9.38 -26.08 44.16
N ALA A 338 9.49 -25.64 45.41
CA ALA A 338 9.22 -26.43 46.60
C ALA A 338 8.15 -25.72 47.42
#